data_AF-A0A972LCT0-F1
#
_entry.id   AF-A0A972LCT0-F1
#
_cell.length_a   1.000
_cell.length_b   1.000
_cell.length_c   1.000
_cell.angle_alpha   90.00
_cell.angle_beta   90.00
_cell.angle_gamma   90.00
#
_symmetry.space_group_name_H-M   'P 1'
#
loop_
_entity.id
_entity.type
_entity.pdbx_description
1 polymer ?
#
loop_
_entity_poly.entity_id
_entity_poly.type
_entity_poly.pdbx_seq_one_letter_code
_entity_poly.pdbx_strand_id
1 'polypeptide(L)'
;MRCTLQSLVFAISLLFASHGLIAAEQRAEGAASTELAELKPAELFSKYCSVCHGDKGDGRSRARSGLNPHPRDFTSAVAWQELTRERMIHSVTHGRPDTAMVAWSTQLSSAQIEAVVDYIRDTFMRAPMQPQVTQQHSKDSATEPALSFAIIEKGQRIYIDNCAVCHGDKGSGARWTQQTLDPSPRDFTSLQTKAELTYARMISSVTHGRPDTAMMSFSKRLTTAEIEAVVTYVRAAFIDNQIVDSHRNAVTGGAAPAAQQHPHGQAVGADDVSHLAVAGQPDRANMSLPFMGGLNGDREAGRLFYMSNCIVCHGELGDGQGPRATSIFPKPRNFLSDGARRLLNRPVLFRAISHGKPASVMPAWSKVLSPQQIANVAEFVFQQYIQPPQLLDQASGMTQKKKAPLN
;
A
#
# COMPACT_ATOMS: atom_id res chain seq x y z
N MET A 1 6.95 -85.24 27.58
CA MET A 1 7.02 -84.17 26.55
C MET A 1 5.61 -83.65 26.21
N ARG A 2 4.93 -83.02 27.18
CA ARG A 2 3.56 -82.47 27.02
C ARG A 2 3.52 -80.92 26.93
N CYS A 3 4.66 -80.25 26.75
CA CYS A 3 4.76 -78.78 26.82
C CYS A 3 4.79 -78.04 25.46
N THR A 4 4.73 -78.71 24.31
CA THR A 4 4.98 -78.04 23.02
C THR A 4 3.74 -77.78 22.16
N LEU A 5 2.56 -78.29 22.50
CA LEU A 5 1.33 -78.05 21.72
C LEU A 5 0.45 -76.90 22.23
N GLN A 6 0.55 -76.51 23.50
CA GLN A 6 -0.31 -75.45 24.07
C GLN A 6 0.08 -74.04 23.62
N SER A 7 1.38 -73.81 23.32
CA SER A 7 1.90 -72.47 22.97
C SER A 7 1.63 -72.07 21.51
N LEU A 8 1.35 -73.04 20.62
CA LEU A 8 1.12 -72.74 19.20
C LEU A 8 -0.31 -72.24 18.94
N VAL A 9 -1.29 -72.64 19.75
CA VAL A 9 -2.70 -72.25 19.60
C VAL A 9 -2.95 -70.81 20.09
N PHE A 10 -2.19 -70.35 21.10
CA PHE A 10 -2.28 -68.96 21.60
C PHE A 10 -1.63 -67.95 20.65
N ALA A 11 -0.54 -68.31 19.97
CA ALA A 11 0.16 -67.42 19.03
C ALA A 11 -0.64 -67.15 17.74
N ILE A 12 -1.41 -68.15 17.26
CA ILE A 12 -2.23 -68.00 16.06
C ILE A 12 -3.47 -67.14 16.33
N SER A 13 -4.04 -67.20 17.54
CA SER A 13 -5.24 -66.41 17.92
C SER A 13 -4.95 -64.90 18.04
N LEU A 14 -3.73 -64.51 18.44
CA LEU A 14 -3.30 -63.10 18.52
C LEU A 14 -2.95 -62.50 17.14
N LEU A 15 -2.57 -63.32 16.16
CA LEU A 15 -2.32 -62.87 14.79
C LEU A 15 -3.62 -62.59 14.02
N PHE A 16 -4.71 -63.32 14.28
CA PHE A 16 -6.00 -63.01 13.63
C PHE A 16 -6.68 -61.75 14.21
N ALA A 17 -6.44 -61.40 15.47
CA ALA A 17 -6.97 -60.19 16.09
C ALA A 17 -6.30 -58.91 15.57
N SER A 18 -5.00 -58.95 15.23
CA SER A 18 -4.26 -57.79 14.70
C SER A 18 -4.51 -57.51 13.22
N HIS A 19 -4.75 -58.55 12.41
CA HIS A 19 -5.12 -58.36 10.99
C HIS A 19 -6.57 -57.86 10.83
N GLY A 20 -7.47 -58.19 11.77
CA GLY A 20 -8.84 -57.68 11.79
C GLY A 20 -8.94 -56.18 12.11
N LEU A 21 -8.04 -55.66 12.95
CA LEU A 21 -8.01 -54.24 13.32
C LEU A 21 -7.50 -53.35 12.17
N ILE A 22 -6.42 -53.76 11.49
CA ILE A 22 -5.83 -52.99 10.38
C ILE A 22 -6.79 -52.92 9.18
N ALA A 23 -7.52 -54.00 8.89
CA ALA A 23 -8.52 -54.03 7.81
C ALA A 23 -9.82 -53.28 8.13
N ALA A 24 -10.09 -52.98 9.41
CA ALA A 24 -11.22 -52.16 9.84
C ALA A 24 -10.88 -50.66 9.76
N GLU A 25 -9.65 -50.28 10.12
CA GLU A 25 -9.14 -48.90 10.03
C GLU A 25 -9.06 -48.42 8.57
N GLN A 26 -8.49 -49.25 7.69
CA GLN A 26 -8.40 -48.94 6.24
C GLN A 26 -9.77 -48.89 5.54
N ARG A 27 -10.77 -49.62 6.04
CA ARG A 27 -12.15 -49.54 5.54
C ARG A 27 -12.88 -48.28 6.01
N ALA A 28 -12.58 -47.78 7.21
CA ALA A 28 -13.15 -46.55 7.73
C ALA A 28 -12.63 -45.31 6.97
N GLU A 29 -11.34 -45.25 6.67
CA GLU A 29 -10.72 -44.18 5.86
C GLU A 29 -11.18 -44.23 4.38
N GLY A 30 -11.36 -45.43 3.83
CA GLY A 30 -11.95 -45.63 2.50
C GLY A 30 -13.44 -45.25 2.42
N ALA A 31 -14.25 -45.59 3.42
CA ALA A 31 -15.67 -45.25 3.44
C ALA A 31 -15.91 -43.74 3.63
N ALA A 32 -15.14 -43.08 4.50
CA ALA A 32 -15.24 -41.63 4.71
C ALA A 32 -14.83 -40.81 3.47
N SER A 33 -13.86 -41.28 2.70
CA SER A 33 -13.45 -40.66 1.43
C SER A 33 -14.45 -40.90 0.29
N THR A 34 -15.21 -41.99 0.33
CA THR A 34 -16.28 -42.28 -0.66
C THR A 34 -17.55 -41.48 -0.36
N GLU A 35 -17.94 -41.32 0.92
CA GLU A 35 -19.13 -40.55 1.33
C GLU A 35 -18.99 -39.05 1.00
N LEU A 36 -17.78 -38.48 1.13
CA LEU A 36 -17.50 -37.12 0.70
C LEU A 36 -17.69 -36.95 -0.81
N ALA A 37 -17.26 -37.91 -1.62
CA ALA A 37 -17.29 -37.83 -3.09
C ALA A 37 -18.71 -37.76 -3.69
N GLU A 38 -19.75 -38.14 -2.95
CA GLU A 38 -21.16 -38.16 -3.43
C GLU A 38 -22.04 -37.01 -2.91
N LEU A 39 -21.57 -36.18 -1.98
CA LEU A 39 -22.43 -35.13 -1.39
C LEU A 39 -22.87 -34.10 -2.42
N LYS A 40 -24.17 -33.79 -2.42
CA LYS A 40 -24.72 -32.72 -3.27
C LYS A 40 -24.20 -31.35 -2.82
N PRO A 41 -24.15 -30.34 -3.70
CA PRO A 41 -23.63 -29.01 -3.35
C PRO A 41 -24.33 -28.34 -2.15
N ALA A 42 -25.65 -28.50 -2.03
CA ALA A 42 -26.42 -27.98 -0.90
C ALA A 42 -26.06 -28.68 0.43
N GLU A 43 -25.79 -29.98 0.39
CA GLU A 43 -25.37 -30.78 1.54
C GLU A 43 -23.94 -30.43 1.95
N LEU A 44 -23.03 -30.23 0.99
CA LEU A 44 -21.69 -29.72 1.24
C LEU A 44 -21.72 -28.37 1.95
N PHE A 45 -22.55 -27.43 1.45
CA PHE A 45 -22.69 -26.12 2.08
C PHE A 45 -23.24 -26.23 3.50
N SER A 46 -24.30 -27.02 3.70
CA SER A 46 -24.93 -27.22 5.00
C SER A 46 -23.96 -27.89 6.01
N LYS A 47 -23.21 -28.91 5.58
CA LYS A 47 -22.32 -29.69 6.44
C LYS A 47 -21.06 -28.90 6.83
N TYR A 48 -20.49 -28.13 5.90
CA TYR A 48 -19.15 -27.55 6.08
C TYR A 48 -19.12 -26.02 6.13
N CYS A 49 -20.06 -25.34 5.48
CA CYS A 49 -19.97 -23.90 5.27
C CYS A 49 -20.94 -23.10 6.16
N SER A 50 -22.18 -23.59 6.35
CA SER A 50 -23.25 -22.82 6.99
C SER A 50 -23.00 -22.55 8.47
N VAL A 51 -22.20 -23.37 9.15
CA VAL A 51 -21.78 -23.15 10.55
C VAL A 51 -21.15 -21.77 10.75
N CYS A 52 -20.44 -21.26 9.74
CA CYS A 52 -19.86 -19.92 9.73
C CYS A 52 -20.67 -18.96 8.85
N HIS A 53 -21.00 -19.36 7.62
CA HIS A 53 -21.63 -18.49 6.63
C HIS A 53 -23.16 -18.33 6.78
N GLY A 54 -23.77 -19.03 7.73
CA GLY A 54 -25.21 -19.05 7.95
C GLY A 54 -25.95 -19.88 6.91
N ASP A 55 -27.06 -20.49 7.30
CA ASP A 55 -27.87 -21.32 6.39
C ASP A 55 -28.48 -20.52 5.23
N LYS A 56 -28.59 -19.19 5.42
CA LYS A 56 -29.07 -18.24 4.40
C LYS A 56 -27.94 -17.56 3.62
N GLY A 57 -26.68 -17.92 3.87
CA GLY A 57 -25.51 -17.29 3.26
C GLY A 57 -25.29 -15.83 3.65
N ASP A 58 -25.96 -15.33 4.70
CA ASP A 58 -25.90 -13.94 5.17
C ASP A 58 -24.77 -13.69 6.19
N GLY A 59 -23.95 -14.71 6.48
CA GLY A 59 -22.90 -14.66 7.49
C GLY A 59 -23.43 -14.50 8.92
N ARG A 60 -24.73 -14.71 9.16
CA ARG A 60 -25.36 -14.61 10.49
C ARG A 60 -25.53 -16.00 11.10
N SER A 61 -24.41 -16.62 11.45
CA SER A 61 -24.38 -17.88 12.17
C SER A 61 -24.16 -17.69 13.67
N ARG A 62 -24.36 -18.76 14.45
CA ARG A 62 -24.00 -18.78 15.88
C ARG A 62 -22.51 -18.54 16.11
N ALA A 63 -21.66 -18.90 15.14
CA ALA A 63 -20.22 -18.70 15.22
C ALA A 63 -19.80 -17.24 15.00
N ARG A 64 -20.65 -16.40 14.35
CA ARG A 64 -20.29 -15.04 13.90
C ARG A 64 -19.60 -14.21 14.98
N SER A 65 -20.14 -14.17 16.19
CA SER A 65 -19.62 -13.32 17.29
C SER A 65 -18.21 -13.69 17.76
N GLY A 66 -17.73 -14.89 17.46
CA GLY A 66 -16.38 -15.36 17.79
C GLY A 66 -15.38 -15.25 16.65
N LEU A 67 -15.77 -14.72 15.48
CA LEU A 67 -14.95 -14.70 14.27
C LEU A 67 -14.64 -13.27 13.85
N ASN A 68 -13.34 -12.96 13.76
CA ASN A 68 -12.84 -11.70 13.23
C ASN A 68 -11.86 -11.96 12.07
N PRO A 69 -12.09 -11.42 10.87
CA PRO A 69 -13.29 -10.68 10.45
C PRO A 69 -14.53 -11.59 10.38
N HIS A 70 -15.73 -11.00 10.46
CA HIS A 70 -16.98 -11.75 10.33
C HIS A 70 -17.05 -12.52 8.99
N PRO A 71 -17.73 -13.68 8.97
CA PRO A 71 -18.00 -14.42 7.74
C PRO A 71 -18.70 -13.55 6.70
N ARG A 72 -18.36 -13.77 5.44
CA ARG A 72 -18.88 -12.96 4.33
C ARG A 72 -20.39 -13.16 4.18
N ASP A 73 -21.12 -12.04 4.11
CA ASP A 73 -22.51 -11.98 3.67
C ASP A 73 -22.56 -12.04 2.13
N PHE A 74 -23.01 -13.18 1.60
CA PHE A 74 -23.19 -13.43 0.17
C PHE A 74 -24.45 -12.77 -0.39
N THR A 75 -25.41 -12.36 0.43
CA THR A 75 -26.67 -11.75 -0.01
C THR A 75 -26.53 -10.26 -0.33
N SER A 76 -25.43 -9.63 0.09
CA SER A 76 -25.17 -8.21 -0.13
C SER A 76 -24.81 -7.87 -1.59
N ALA A 77 -25.33 -6.75 -2.11
CA ALA A 77 -25.02 -6.27 -3.47
C ALA A 77 -23.52 -6.06 -3.70
N VAL A 78 -22.78 -5.63 -2.67
CA VAL A 78 -21.31 -5.49 -2.72
C VAL A 78 -20.63 -6.86 -2.91
N ALA A 79 -21.14 -7.92 -2.27
CA ALA A 79 -20.61 -9.26 -2.46
C ALA A 79 -20.77 -9.74 -3.91
N TRP A 80 -21.88 -9.39 -4.57
CA TRP A 80 -22.13 -9.80 -5.95
C TRP A 80 -21.17 -9.14 -6.94
N GLN A 81 -20.78 -7.90 -6.67
CA GLN A 81 -19.78 -7.18 -7.47
C GLN A 81 -18.36 -7.67 -7.21
N GLU A 82 -18.00 -7.94 -5.95
CA GLU A 82 -16.61 -8.26 -5.59
C GLU A 82 -16.26 -9.76 -5.67
N LEU A 83 -17.22 -10.67 -5.51
CA LEU A 83 -16.99 -12.11 -5.48
C LEU A 83 -17.30 -12.71 -6.85
N THR A 84 -16.29 -12.77 -7.72
CA THR A 84 -16.36 -13.58 -8.94
C THR A 84 -16.32 -15.07 -8.58
N ARG A 85 -16.77 -15.93 -9.50
CA ARG A 85 -16.75 -17.39 -9.31
C ARG A 85 -15.32 -17.87 -9.04
N GLU A 86 -14.36 -17.40 -9.82
CA GLU A 86 -12.95 -17.77 -9.75
C GLU A 86 -12.33 -17.35 -8.42
N ARG A 87 -12.67 -16.15 -7.92
CA ARG A 87 -12.21 -15.67 -6.62
C ARG A 87 -12.78 -16.51 -5.48
N MET A 88 -14.05 -16.89 -5.58
CA MET A 88 -14.69 -17.75 -4.57
C MET A 88 -14.03 -19.12 -4.56
N ILE A 89 -13.81 -19.74 -5.72
CA ILE A 89 -13.06 -21.01 -5.85
C ILE A 89 -11.70 -20.87 -5.21
N HIS A 90 -10.92 -19.85 -5.58
CA HIS A 90 -9.60 -19.62 -5.00
C HIS A 90 -9.64 -19.50 -3.47
N SER A 91 -10.62 -18.77 -2.93
CA SER A 91 -10.79 -18.55 -1.49
C SER A 91 -11.18 -19.83 -0.74
N VAL A 92 -12.01 -20.68 -1.34
CA VAL A 92 -12.39 -21.97 -0.76
C VAL A 92 -11.23 -22.95 -0.84
N THR A 93 -10.53 -23.00 -1.97
CA THR A 93 -9.37 -23.88 -2.19
C THR A 93 -8.23 -23.58 -1.21
N HIS A 94 -7.81 -22.33 -1.09
CA HIS A 94 -6.61 -21.95 -0.34
C HIS A 94 -6.90 -21.35 1.04
N GLY A 95 -8.18 -21.16 1.37
CA GLY A 95 -8.56 -20.41 2.56
C GLY A 95 -8.21 -18.94 2.42
N ARG A 96 -8.34 -18.20 3.52
CA ARG A 96 -7.98 -16.79 3.61
C ARG A 96 -7.14 -16.58 4.87
N PRO A 97 -5.81 -16.35 4.71
CA PRO A 97 -4.92 -16.00 5.81
C PRO A 97 -5.48 -14.89 6.70
N ASP A 98 -5.13 -14.93 7.98
CA ASP A 98 -5.58 -14.00 9.02
C ASP A 98 -7.12 -13.93 9.19
N THR A 99 -7.81 -15.00 8.80
CA THR A 99 -9.24 -15.20 9.03
C THR A 99 -9.54 -16.64 9.44
N ALA A 100 -10.76 -16.90 9.92
CA ALA A 100 -11.21 -18.26 10.22
C ALA A 100 -11.52 -19.13 8.98
N MET A 101 -11.42 -18.57 7.76
CA MET A 101 -11.68 -19.33 6.53
C MET A 101 -10.47 -20.19 6.16
N VAL A 102 -10.50 -21.46 6.57
CA VAL A 102 -9.44 -22.43 6.29
C VAL A 102 -9.41 -22.87 4.82
N ALA A 103 -8.29 -23.47 4.41
CA ALA A 103 -8.16 -24.11 3.11
C ALA A 103 -8.96 -25.43 3.08
N TRP A 104 -9.78 -25.61 2.05
CA TRP A 104 -10.60 -26.81 1.87
C TRP A 104 -10.03 -27.80 0.86
N SER A 105 -8.92 -27.45 0.17
CA SER A 105 -8.26 -28.34 -0.79
C SER A 105 -7.73 -29.65 -0.19
N THR A 106 -7.61 -29.73 1.13
CA THR A 106 -7.20 -30.95 1.86
C THR A 106 -8.37 -31.89 2.15
N GLN A 107 -9.61 -31.42 2.06
CA GLN A 107 -10.82 -32.18 2.44
C GLN A 107 -11.83 -32.32 1.29
N LEU A 108 -11.81 -31.38 0.33
CA LEU A 108 -12.71 -31.35 -0.82
C LEU A 108 -11.89 -31.40 -2.11
N SER A 109 -12.36 -32.18 -3.07
CA SER A 109 -11.86 -32.16 -4.45
C SER A 109 -12.19 -30.84 -5.15
N SER A 110 -11.43 -30.51 -6.20
CA SER A 110 -11.70 -29.32 -7.02
C SER A 110 -13.13 -29.28 -7.55
N ALA A 111 -13.69 -30.43 -7.97
CA ALA A 111 -15.07 -30.52 -8.45
C ALA A 111 -16.10 -30.17 -7.36
N GLN A 112 -15.89 -30.63 -6.12
CA GLN A 112 -16.76 -30.27 -5.00
C GLN A 112 -16.66 -28.79 -4.61
N ILE A 113 -15.44 -28.23 -4.66
CA ILE A 113 -15.20 -26.81 -4.41
C ILE A 113 -15.93 -25.95 -5.45
N GLU A 114 -15.80 -26.29 -6.73
CA GLU A 114 -16.51 -25.61 -7.80
C GLU A 114 -18.04 -25.72 -7.62
N ALA A 115 -18.53 -26.92 -7.33
CA ALA A 115 -19.95 -27.17 -7.20
C ALA A 115 -20.57 -26.42 -5.99
N VAL A 116 -19.89 -26.37 -4.84
CA VAL A 116 -20.37 -25.60 -3.68
C VAL A 116 -20.31 -24.09 -3.93
N VAL A 117 -19.30 -23.60 -4.66
CA VAL A 117 -19.24 -22.19 -5.08
C VAL A 117 -20.40 -21.84 -6.00
N ASP A 118 -20.68 -22.68 -7.00
CA ASP A 118 -21.81 -22.47 -7.91
C ASP A 118 -23.13 -22.48 -7.15
N TYR A 119 -23.32 -23.41 -6.21
CA TYR A 119 -24.47 -23.42 -5.32
C TYR A 119 -24.63 -22.13 -4.51
N ILE A 120 -23.55 -21.59 -3.91
CA ILE A 120 -23.60 -20.33 -3.16
C ILE A 120 -24.06 -19.18 -4.06
N ARG A 121 -23.50 -19.11 -5.27
CA ARG A 121 -23.83 -18.05 -6.25
C ARG A 121 -25.28 -18.15 -6.70
N ASP A 122 -25.73 -19.35 -7.05
CA ASP A 122 -27.09 -19.60 -7.50
C ASP A 122 -28.14 -19.43 -6.42
N THR A 123 -27.81 -19.76 -5.17
CA THR A 123 -28.80 -19.76 -4.08
C THR A 123 -28.88 -18.41 -3.39
N PHE A 124 -27.74 -17.78 -3.11
CA PHE A 124 -27.66 -16.59 -2.27
C PHE A 124 -27.32 -15.31 -3.03
N MET A 125 -26.78 -15.42 -4.26
CA MET A 125 -26.28 -14.29 -5.04
C MET A 125 -27.14 -13.95 -6.27
N ARG A 126 -28.45 -14.19 -6.21
CA ARG A 126 -29.38 -13.82 -7.27
C ARG A 126 -30.00 -12.44 -7.01
N ALA A 127 -29.73 -11.51 -7.93
CA ALA A 127 -30.47 -10.24 -8.00
C ALA A 127 -31.89 -10.47 -8.52
N PRO A 128 -32.90 -9.67 -8.08
CA PRO A 128 -34.02 -9.39 -8.95
C PRO A 128 -33.45 -8.73 -10.22
N MET A 129 -33.73 -9.35 -11.37
CA MET A 129 -33.27 -9.02 -12.71
C MET A 129 -33.14 -7.50 -12.92
N GLN A 130 -31.94 -6.95 -12.75
CA GLN A 130 -31.55 -5.68 -13.35
C GLN A 130 -30.98 -5.97 -14.75
N PRO A 131 -31.19 -5.06 -15.72
CA PRO A 131 -30.81 -5.28 -17.10
C PRO A 131 -29.33 -5.65 -17.16
N GLN A 132 -29.04 -6.72 -17.88
CA GLN A 132 -27.69 -7.13 -18.21
C GLN A 132 -26.98 -5.91 -18.81
N VAL A 133 -26.10 -5.28 -18.04
CA VAL A 133 -24.98 -4.56 -18.64
C VAL A 133 -24.21 -5.67 -19.33
N THR A 134 -24.41 -5.79 -20.64
CA THR A 134 -23.70 -6.70 -21.49
C THR A 134 -22.23 -6.60 -21.13
N GLN A 135 -21.69 -7.66 -20.53
CA GLN A 135 -20.27 -7.93 -20.56
C GLN A 135 -19.95 -8.25 -22.02
N GLN A 136 -19.93 -7.21 -22.85
CA GLN A 136 -19.09 -7.24 -24.01
C GLN A 136 -17.69 -7.41 -23.43
N HIS A 137 -17.08 -8.55 -23.73
CA HIS A 137 -15.65 -8.62 -23.97
C HIS A 137 -15.32 -7.63 -25.08
N SER A 138 -15.43 -6.32 -24.81
CA SER A 138 -14.74 -5.33 -25.59
C SER A 138 -13.30 -5.47 -25.16
N LYS A 139 -12.52 -6.04 -26.07
CA LYS A 139 -11.07 -5.91 -26.19
C LYS A 139 -10.65 -4.44 -26.40
N ASP A 140 -11.47 -3.50 -25.94
CA ASP A 140 -11.24 -2.09 -25.90
C ASP A 140 -10.88 -1.80 -24.46
N SER A 141 -9.57 -1.80 -24.25
CA SER A 141 -8.88 -0.96 -23.29
C SER A 141 -9.72 0.25 -22.87
N ALA A 142 -10.55 0.10 -21.84
CA ALA A 142 -10.77 1.18 -20.90
C ALA A 142 -9.39 1.45 -20.35
N THR A 143 -8.70 2.37 -20.99
CA THR A 143 -7.30 2.63 -20.79
C THR A 143 -7.20 2.99 -19.31
N GLU A 144 -6.60 2.10 -18.51
CA GLU A 144 -6.07 2.45 -17.19
C GLU A 144 -5.55 3.88 -17.34
N PRO A 145 -6.09 4.88 -16.58
CA PRO A 145 -5.73 6.26 -16.79
C PRO A 145 -4.21 6.30 -16.87
N ALA A 146 -3.70 6.68 -18.05
CA ALA A 146 -2.28 6.51 -18.35
C ALA A 146 -1.53 7.08 -17.16
N LEU A 147 -0.68 6.23 -16.55
CA LEU A 147 0.04 6.53 -15.31
C LEU A 147 0.78 7.84 -15.52
N SER A 148 0.12 8.91 -15.14
CA SER A 148 0.55 10.27 -15.40
C SER A 148 0.84 10.88 -14.06
N PHE A 149 1.89 11.68 -14.06
CA PHE A 149 2.34 12.36 -12.87
C PHE A 149 1.16 13.08 -12.17
N ALA A 150 0.32 13.78 -12.93
CA ALA A 150 -0.80 14.56 -12.40
C ALA A 150 -1.85 13.70 -11.68
N ILE A 151 -2.12 12.49 -12.17
CA ILE A 151 -3.08 11.57 -11.54
C ILE A 151 -2.52 11.00 -10.25
N ILE A 152 -1.24 10.63 -10.23
CA ILE A 152 -0.55 10.15 -9.03
C ILE A 152 -0.51 11.23 -7.95
N GLU A 153 -0.16 12.47 -8.29
CA GLU A 153 -0.14 13.59 -7.34
C GLU A 153 -1.53 13.89 -6.78
N LYS A 154 -2.56 13.95 -7.64
CA LYS A 154 -3.93 14.15 -7.21
C LYS A 154 -4.38 13.02 -6.26
N GLY A 155 -4.09 11.77 -6.63
CA GLY A 155 -4.40 10.60 -5.80
C GLY A 155 -3.69 10.61 -4.45
N GLN A 156 -2.43 11.03 -4.41
CA GLN A 156 -1.65 11.16 -3.19
C GLN A 156 -2.26 12.16 -2.21
N ARG A 157 -2.68 13.34 -2.69
CA ARG A 157 -3.33 14.35 -1.83
C ARG A 157 -4.63 13.82 -1.25
N ILE A 158 -5.47 13.23 -2.09
CA ILE A 158 -6.73 12.60 -1.64
C ILE A 158 -6.45 11.52 -0.58
N TYR A 159 -5.43 10.68 -0.79
CA TYR A 159 -5.04 9.66 0.16
C TYR A 159 -4.65 10.25 1.51
N ILE A 160 -3.81 11.28 1.53
CA ILE A 160 -3.34 11.93 2.76
C ILE A 160 -4.52 12.55 3.52
N ASP A 161 -5.40 13.25 2.81
CA ASP A 161 -6.50 14.00 3.41
C ASP A 161 -7.63 13.09 3.93
N ASN A 162 -7.83 11.93 3.30
CA ASN A 162 -9.02 11.11 3.52
C ASN A 162 -8.74 9.69 4.03
N CYS A 163 -7.58 9.12 3.70
CA CYS A 163 -7.33 7.68 3.83
C CYS A 163 -6.22 7.36 4.83
N ALA A 164 -5.15 8.16 4.85
CA ALA A 164 -3.93 7.90 5.61
C ALA A 164 -4.17 7.83 7.13
N VAL A 165 -5.20 8.52 7.63
CA VAL A 165 -5.58 8.45 9.04
C VAL A 165 -5.85 7.01 9.50
N CYS A 166 -6.49 6.19 8.66
CA CYS A 166 -6.76 4.78 8.97
C CYS A 166 -5.78 3.82 8.29
N HIS A 167 -5.46 4.05 7.02
CA HIS A 167 -4.61 3.15 6.23
C HIS A 167 -3.11 3.37 6.45
N GLY A 168 -2.73 4.43 7.17
CA GLY A 168 -1.36 4.78 7.47
C GLY A 168 -0.60 5.37 6.28
N ASP A 169 0.43 6.15 6.57
CA ASP A 169 1.26 6.82 5.54
C ASP A 169 1.98 5.81 4.62
N LYS A 170 2.17 4.57 5.10
CA LYS A 170 2.82 3.48 4.35
C LYS A 170 1.84 2.46 3.76
N GLY A 171 0.53 2.71 3.87
CA GLY A 171 -0.49 1.78 3.38
C GLY A 171 -0.64 0.48 4.19
N SER A 172 0.05 0.34 5.32
CA SER A 172 0.07 -0.88 6.14
C SER A 172 -0.95 -0.89 7.29
N GLY A 173 -1.91 0.04 7.27
CA GLY A 173 -2.77 0.34 8.41
C GLY A 173 -2.05 1.22 9.45
N ALA A 174 -2.75 2.23 9.96
CA ALA A 174 -2.20 3.11 10.99
C ALA A 174 -2.09 2.36 12.32
N ARG A 175 -1.03 2.61 13.11
CA ARG A 175 -0.80 1.88 14.36
C ARG A 175 -1.95 2.00 15.36
N TRP A 176 -2.59 3.17 15.44
CA TRP A 176 -3.71 3.38 16.36
C TRP A 176 -4.93 2.53 16.00
N THR A 177 -5.14 2.19 14.72
CA THR A 177 -6.29 1.39 14.29
C THR A 177 -6.18 -0.09 14.64
N GLN A 178 -4.96 -0.61 14.82
CA GLN A 178 -4.70 -2.04 15.04
C GLN A 178 -5.37 -2.59 16.32
N GLN A 179 -5.67 -1.72 17.28
CA GLN A 179 -6.29 -2.09 18.57
C GLN A 179 -7.65 -1.43 18.78
N THR A 180 -8.07 -0.53 17.89
CA THR A 180 -9.27 0.30 18.08
C THR A 180 -10.33 0.11 17.01
N LEU A 181 -9.95 -0.42 15.83
CA LEU A 181 -10.89 -0.75 14.77
C LEU A 181 -10.93 -2.25 14.55
N ASP A 182 -12.15 -2.77 14.53
CA ASP A 182 -12.44 -4.17 14.28
C ASP A 182 -13.47 -4.31 13.12
N PRO A 183 -13.10 -4.89 11.95
CA PRO A 183 -11.76 -5.35 11.61
C PRO A 183 -10.80 -4.17 11.35
N SER A 184 -9.50 -4.41 11.55
CA SER A 184 -8.46 -3.42 11.25
C SER A 184 -8.42 -3.05 9.75
N PRO A 185 -8.01 -1.82 9.40
CA PRO A 185 -7.81 -1.41 8.01
C PRO A 185 -6.88 -2.37 7.26
N ARG A 186 -7.17 -2.55 5.97
CA ARG A 186 -6.39 -3.42 5.09
C ARG A 186 -4.94 -2.94 5.00
N ASP A 187 -4.00 -3.87 5.16
CA ASP A 187 -2.60 -3.69 4.82
C ASP A 187 -2.38 -3.93 3.32
N PHE A 188 -2.17 -2.85 2.55
CA PHE A 188 -1.93 -2.88 1.11
C PHE A 188 -0.57 -3.48 0.72
N THR A 189 0.36 -3.61 1.66
CA THR A 189 1.72 -4.09 1.41
C THR A 189 1.83 -5.63 1.49
N SER A 190 0.83 -6.28 2.09
CA SER A 190 0.78 -7.74 2.25
C SER A 190 0.67 -8.49 0.90
N LEU A 191 1.37 -9.62 0.76
CA LEU A 191 1.38 -10.44 -0.47
C LEU A 191 -0.03 -10.87 -0.90
N GLN A 192 -0.88 -11.24 0.06
CA GLN A 192 -2.27 -11.60 -0.21
C GLN A 192 -3.05 -10.43 -0.81
N THR A 193 -2.89 -9.22 -0.26
CA THR A 193 -3.60 -8.05 -0.78
C THR A 193 -3.15 -7.75 -2.20
N LYS A 194 -1.85 -7.90 -2.50
CA LYS A 194 -1.33 -7.74 -3.87
C LYS A 194 -1.94 -8.74 -4.85
N ALA A 195 -2.21 -9.97 -4.42
CA ALA A 195 -2.84 -10.99 -5.26
C ALA A 195 -4.36 -10.77 -5.44
N GLU A 196 -5.07 -10.29 -4.41
CA GLU A 196 -6.54 -10.26 -4.41
C GLU A 196 -7.17 -8.90 -4.75
N LEU A 197 -6.43 -7.79 -4.62
CA LEU A 197 -7.01 -6.45 -4.65
C LEU A 197 -6.87 -5.82 -6.04
N THR A 198 -7.79 -6.18 -6.94
CA THR A 198 -7.86 -5.63 -8.30
C THR A 198 -8.28 -4.16 -8.31
N TYR A 199 -7.94 -3.43 -9.37
CA TYR A 199 -8.32 -2.02 -9.55
C TYR A 199 -9.84 -1.83 -9.41
N ALA A 200 -10.63 -2.59 -10.16
CA ALA A 200 -12.09 -2.52 -10.11
C ALA A 200 -12.66 -2.77 -8.70
N ARG A 201 -12.07 -3.70 -7.95
CA ARG A 201 -12.47 -3.96 -6.57
C ARG A 201 -12.14 -2.79 -5.65
N MET A 202 -10.98 -2.16 -5.80
CA MET A 202 -10.61 -0.97 -5.05
C MET A 202 -11.56 0.20 -5.34
N ILE A 203 -11.89 0.44 -6.61
CA ILE A 203 -12.89 1.45 -7.01
C ILE A 203 -14.22 1.18 -6.32
N SER A 204 -14.72 -0.06 -6.36
CA SER A 204 -15.99 -0.40 -5.70
C SER A 204 -15.92 -0.21 -4.17
N SER A 205 -14.83 -0.67 -3.53
CA SER A 205 -14.62 -0.51 -2.08
C SER A 205 -14.57 0.95 -1.64
N VAL A 206 -13.89 1.84 -2.38
CA VAL A 206 -13.83 3.28 -2.05
C VAL A 206 -15.18 3.96 -2.34
N THR A 207 -15.82 3.60 -3.44
CA THR A 207 -17.11 4.19 -3.85
C THR A 207 -18.22 3.84 -2.85
N HIS A 208 -18.37 2.56 -2.53
CA HIS A 208 -19.50 2.07 -1.75
C HIS A 208 -19.19 1.86 -0.26
N GLY A 209 -17.92 1.95 0.13
CA GLY A 209 -17.49 1.53 1.45
C GLY A 209 -17.58 0.01 1.62
N ARG A 210 -17.27 -0.47 2.81
CA ARG A 210 -17.35 -1.89 3.16
C ARG A 210 -18.24 -2.06 4.40
N PRO A 211 -19.45 -2.64 4.23
CA PRO A 211 -20.36 -2.93 5.34
C PRO A 211 -19.67 -3.73 6.45
N ASP A 212 -20.12 -3.53 7.69
CA ASP A 212 -19.56 -4.13 8.90
C ASP A 212 -18.07 -3.80 9.13
N THR A 213 -17.60 -2.65 8.63
CA THR A 213 -16.26 -2.12 8.87
C THR A 213 -16.29 -0.60 9.03
N ALA A 214 -15.19 -0.01 9.52
CA ALA A 214 -15.02 1.45 9.56
C ALA A 214 -14.83 2.11 8.17
N MET A 215 -14.64 1.33 7.10
CA MET A 215 -14.46 1.86 5.75
C MET A 215 -15.79 2.33 5.17
N MET A 216 -16.09 3.62 5.34
CA MET A 216 -17.30 4.23 4.81
C MET A 216 -17.26 4.50 3.30
N SER A 217 -18.41 4.82 2.71
CA SER A 217 -18.55 5.23 1.31
C SER A 217 -17.98 6.64 1.07
N PHE A 218 -17.26 6.83 -0.03
CA PHE A 218 -16.73 8.12 -0.47
C PHE A 218 -17.46 8.72 -1.68
N SER A 219 -18.47 8.06 -2.24
CA SER A 219 -19.22 8.54 -3.42
C SER A 219 -19.89 9.90 -3.24
N LYS A 220 -20.14 10.33 -1.99
CA LYS A 220 -20.69 11.65 -1.66
C LYS A 220 -19.63 12.73 -1.41
N ARG A 221 -18.35 12.36 -1.33
CA ARG A 221 -17.23 13.24 -0.97
C ARG A 221 -16.18 13.37 -2.07
N LEU A 222 -16.06 12.35 -2.91
CA LEU A 222 -15.12 12.29 -4.02
C LEU A 222 -15.88 11.99 -5.31
N THR A 223 -15.48 12.67 -6.39
CA THR A 223 -15.91 12.37 -7.75
C THR A 223 -15.32 11.04 -8.23
N THR A 224 -15.90 10.44 -9.28
CA THR A 224 -15.38 9.21 -9.88
C THR A 224 -13.90 9.34 -10.27
N ALA A 225 -13.51 10.45 -10.88
CA ALA A 225 -12.11 10.70 -11.26
C ALA A 225 -11.17 10.86 -10.05
N GLU A 226 -11.67 11.33 -8.91
CA GLU A 226 -10.90 11.41 -7.66
C GLU A 226 -10.74 10.04 -7.00
N ILE A 227 -11.79 9.23 -7.04
CA ILE A 227 -11.75 7.84 -6.58
C ILE A 227 -10.76 7.03 -7.43
N GLU A 228 -10.79 7.21 -8.76
CA GLU A 228 -9.81 6.62 -9.67
C GLU A 228 -8.40 7.07 -9.33
N ALA A 229 -8.16 8.39 -9.18
CA ALA A 229 -6.84 8.91 -8.86
C ALA A 229 -6.27 8.33 -7.55
N VAL A 230 -7.06 8.27 -6.46
CA VAL A 230 -6.58 7.71 -5.19
C VAL A 230 -6.33 6.20 -5.28
N VAL A 231 -7.15 5.46 -6.04
CA VAL A 231 -6.93 4.04 -6.26
C VAL A 231 -5.66 3.80 -7.09
N THR A 232 -5.45 4.55 -8.17
CA THR A 232 -4.21 4.51 -8.97
C THR A 232 -2.99 4.81 -8.09
N TYR A 233 -3.06 5.82 -7.22
CA TYR A 233 -1.99 6.12 -6.27
C TYR A 233 -1.72 4.96 -5.30
N VAL A 234 -2.73 4.41 -4.63
CA VAL A 234 -2.57 3.30 -3.67
C VAL A 234 -1.94 2.08 -4.34
N ARG A 235 -2.37 1.76 -5.58
CA ARG A 235 -1.79 0.69 -6.37
C ARG A 235 -0.32 0.93 -6.68
N ALA A 236 -0.01 2.08 -7.28
CA ALA A 236 1.34 2.42 -7.69
C ALA A 236 2.30 2.55 -6.49
N ALA A 237 1.84 3.08 -5.35
CA ALA A 237 2.64 3.34 -4.16
C ALA A 237 2.87 2.10 -3.28
N PHE A 238 1.86 1.24 -3.10
CA PHE A 238 1.90 0.19 -2.07
C PHE A 238 1.79 -1.24 -2.60
N ILE A 239 1.10 -1.43 -3.74
CA ILE A 239 0.80 -2.77 -4.28
C ILE A 239 1.84 -3.14 -5.33
N ASP A 240 1.85 -2.39 -6.43
CA ASP A 240 2.63 -2.67 -7.63
C ASP A 240 4.07 -2.12 -7.52
N ASN A 241 4.35 -1.31 -6.49
CA ASN A 241 5.65 -0.69 -6.20
C ASN A 241 6.24 0.13 -7.38
N GLN A 242 5.39 0.53 -8.33
CA GLN A 242 5.77 1.19 -9.56
C GLN A 242 6.36 2.58 -9.32
N ILE A 243 5.96 3.27 -8.24
CA ILE A 243 6.60 4.55 -7.88
C ILE A 243 8.06 4.34 -7.50
N VAL A 244 8.43 3.21 -6.88
CA VAL A 244 9.81 2.91 -6.47
C VAL A 244 10.62 2.31 -7.62
N ASP A 245 9.99 1.51 -8.48
CA ASP A 245 10.65 0.84 -9.61
C ASP A 245 10.86 1.77 -10.82
N SER A 246 10.01 2.78 -11.04
CA SER A 246 10.29 3.86 -12.00
C SER A 246 11.55 4.66 -11.64
N HIS A 247 11.86 4.80 -10.34
CA HIS A 247 13.11 5.39 -9.88
C HIS A 247 14.32 4.45 -10.03
N ARG A 248 14.12 3.13 -9.96
CA ARG A 248 15.20 2.14 -10.13
C ARG A 248 15.60 1.96 -11.59
N ASN A 249 14.61 1.90 -12.49
CA ASN A 249 14.84 1.75 -13.92
C ASN A 249 15.34 3.03 -14.61
N ALA A 250 15.03 4.22 -14.07
CA ALA A 250 15.65 5.47 -14.51
C ALA A 250 17.15 5.55 -14.12
N VAL A 251 17.57 4.83 -13.07
CA VAL A 251 18.96 4.80 -12.56
C VAL A 251 19.82 3.75 -13.29
N THR A 252 19.25 2.65 -13.79
CA THR A 252 20.03 1.59 -14.48
C THR A 252 20.34 1.87 -15.95
N GLY A 253 19.81 2.95 -16.54
CA GLY A 253 20.09 3.36 -17.93
C GLY A 253 21.38 4.18 -18.11
N GLY A 254 22.01 4.60 -17.02
CA GLY A 254 23.32 5.25 -17.04
C GLY A 254 24.39 4.28 -16.52
N ALA A 255 25.28 3.84 -17.39
CA ALA A 255 26.42 3.00 -17.02
C ALA A 255 27.17 3.62 -15.83
N ALA A 256 27.21 2.90 -14.71
CA ALA A 256 27.99 3.28 -13.54
C ALA A 256 29.50 3.21 -13.89
N PRO A 257 30.30 4.25 -13.65
CA PRO A 257 31.74 4.08 -13.59
C PRO A 257 32.12 3.46 -12.24
N ALA A 258 33.16 2.64 -12.30
CA ALA A 258 33.65 1.79 -11.23
C ALA A 258 33.97 2.54 -9.92
N ALA A 259 33.71 1.84 -8.81
CA ALA A 259 34.07 2.24 -7.47
C ALA A 259 35.57 2.56 -7.36
N GLN A 260 35.90 3.76 -6.91
CA GLN A 260 37.19 4.07 -6.30
C GLN A 260 36.99 4.27 -4.80
N GLN A 261 37.57 3.35 -4.03
CA GLN A 261 37.74 3.46 -2.58
C GLN A 261 38.76 4.56 -2.28
N HIS A 262 38.50 5.44 -1.29
CA HIS A 262 39.49 6.20 -0.48
C HIS A 262 38.74 7.13 0.53
N PRO A 263 39.35 7.63 1.62
CA PRO A 263 39.21 7.08 2.96
C PRO A 263 38.39 7.99 3.92
N HIS A 264 38.14 7.47 5.13
CA HIS A 264 37.57 8.21 6.26
C HIS A 264 38.21 9.60 6.48
N GLY A 265 37.38 10.66 6.47
CA GLY A 265 37.77 12.03 6.78
C GLY A 265 36.70 12.77 7.57
N GLN A 266 36.98 12.94 8.86
CA GLN A 266 36.49 13.86 9.90
C GLN A 266 35.17 14.64 9.72
N ALA A 267 34.36 14.55 10.78
CA ALA A 267 33.23 15.43 11.07
C ALA A 267 33.68 16.89 11.19
N VAL A 268 33.06 17.78 10.41
CA VAL A 268 33.15 19.23 10.59
C VAL A 268 32.00 19.70 11.48
N GLY A 269 32.38 20.39 12.56
CA GLY A 269 31.50 20.89 13.62
C GLY A 269 30.50 21.93 13.16
N ALA A 270 29.44 22.07 13.95
CA ALA A 270 28.23 22.80 13.65
C ALA A 270 28.34 24.32 13.89
N ASP A 271 29.43 24.98 13.52
CA ASP A 271 29.62 26.41 13.80
C ASP A 271 30.27 27.15 12.62
N ASP A 272 29.72 27.05 11.41
CA ASP A 272 30.06 28.05 10.38
C ASP A 272 29.01 28.19 9.27
N VAL A 273 28.22 29.26 9.35
CA VAL A 273 27.33 29.76 8.28
C VAL A 273 27.93 31.00 7.60
N SER A 274 29.16 31.39 7.92
CA SER A 274 29.77 32.66 7.50
C SER A 274 30.48 32.60 6.13
N HIS A 275 30.75 31.40 5.58
CA HIS A 275 31.49 31.25 4.32
C HIS A 275 30.64 31.19 3.03
N LEU A 276 29.33 31.45 3.10
CA LEU A 276 28.43 31.39 1.93
C LEU A 276 27.82 32.73 1.53
N ALA A 277 28.24 33.83 2.16
CA ALA A 277 27.71 35.16 1.91
C ALA A 277 28.12 35.70 0.53
N VAL A 278 27.23 36.47 -0.11
CA VAL A 278 27.57 37.26 -1.30
C VAL A 278 28.54 38.37 -0.90
N ALA A 279 29.61 38.58 -1.67
CA ALA A 279 30.59 39.63 -1.41
C ALA A 279 29.88 41.00 -1.28
N GLY A 280 29.99 41.62 -0.10
CA GLY A 280 29.37 42.91 0.22
C GLY A 280 27.93 42.87 0.77
N GLN A 281 27.34 41.68 0.98
CA GLN A 281 26.01 41.53 1.59
C GLN A 281 26.03 40.41 2.65
N PRO A 282 26.43 40.71 3.91
CA PRO A 282 26.63 39.69 4.95
C PRO A 282 25.35 38.91 5.31
N ASP A 283 24.17 39.44 5.01
CA ASP A 283 22.88 38.82 5.31
C ASP A 283 22.27 38.03 4.14
N ARG A 284 23.05 37.73 3.08
CA ARG A 284 22.58 37.03 1.88
C ARG A 284 23.54 35.96 1.42
N ALA A 285 23.02 34.76 1.18
CA ALA A 285 23.79 33.66 0.63
C ALA A 285 23.94 33.78 -0.90
N ASN A 286 25.07 33.32 -1.43
CA ASN A 286 25.27 33.20 -2.87
C ASN A 286 24.40 32.06 -3.43
N MET A 287 23.33 32.43 -4.15
CA MET A 287 22.33 31.50 -4.69
C MET A 287 22.82 30.72 -5.92
N SER A 288 23.90 31.17 -6.56
CA SER A 288 24.45 30.54 -7.77
C SER A 288 25.41 29.39 -7.47
N LEU A 289 25.70 29.13 -6.18
CA LEU A 289 26.60 28.04 -5.81
C LEU A 289 26.01 26.68 -6.20
N PRO A 290 26.78 25.81 -6.88
CA PRO A 290 26.34 24.46 -7.23
C PRO A 290 26.37 23.56 -5.98
N PHE A 291 25.83 22.34 -6.11
CA PHE A 291 26.09 21.31 -5.11
C PHE A 291 27.58 20.94 -5.09
N MET A 292 28.10 20.56 -3.92
CA MET A 292 29.48 20.11 -3.78
C MET A 292 29.65 18.69 -4.34
N GLY A 293 30.86 18.35 -4.78
CA GLY A 293 31.20 16.98 -5.20
C GLY A 293 30.65 16.55 -6.56
N GLY A 294 30.33 17.51 -7.45
CA GLY A 294 29.87 17.20 -8.81
C GLY A 294 28.42 16.68 -8.91
N LEU A 295 27.65 16.80 -7.84
CA LEU A 295 26.24 16.40 -7.81
C LEU A 295 25.39 17.35 -8.65
N ASN A 296 24.47 16.81 -9.43
CA ASN A 296 23.54 17.58 -10.27
C ASN A 296 22.11 17.35 -9.81
N GLY A 297 21.42 18.39 -9.34
CA GLY A 297 20.05 18.22 -8.86
C GLY A 297 19.05 17.97 -9.98
N ASP A 298 18.24 16.92 -9.83
CA ASP A 298 17.03 16.69 -10.61
C ASP A 298 15.80 17.15 -9.80
N ARG A 299 15.19 18.26 -10.24
CA ARG A 299 14.00 18.84 -9.60
C ARG A 299 12.82 17.88 -9.59
N GLU A 300 12.61 17.11 -10.65
CA GLU A 300 11.42 16.28 -10.76
C GLU A 300 11.55 15.02 -9.89
N ALA A 301 12.72 14.38 -9.91
CA ALA A 301 13.03 13.30 -8.99
C ALA A 301 12.96 13.76 -7.52
N GLY A 302 13.42 14.99 -7.23
CA GLY A 302 13.34 15.59 -5.90
C GLY A 302 11.92 15.85 -5.43
N ARG A 303 11.07 16.31 -6.34
CA ARG A 303 9.66 16.59 -6.06
C ARG A 303 8.90 15.36 -5.62
N LEU A 304 9.07 14.25 -6.34
CA LEU A 304 8.44 12.96 -6.01
C LEU A 304 8.73 12.53 -4.57
N PHE A 305 10.01 12.62 -4.18
CA PHE A 305 10.41 12.28 -2.84
C PHE A 305 9.87 13.27 -1.79
N TYR A 306 9.91 14.57 -2.08
CA TYR A 306 9.38 15.61 -1.20
C TYR A 306 7.88 15.44 -0.93
N MET A 307 7.09 15.21 -1.99
CA MET A 307 5.65 15.00 -1.88
C MET A 307 5.31 13.74 -1.08
N SER A 308 6.19 12.73 -1.11
CA SER A 308 5.95 11.49 -0.37
C SER A 308 6.41 11.52 1.09
N ASN A 309 7.42 12.33 1.42
CA ASN A 309 8.10 12.22 2.72
C ASN A 309 8.19 13.54 3.50
N CYS A 310 8.12 14.69 2.83
CA CYS A 310 8.42 15.99 3.42
C CYS A 310 7.17 16.84 3.68
N ILE A 311 6.13 16.73 2.82
CA ILE A 311 4.92 17.57 2.92
C ILE A 311 4.18 17.41 4.24
N VAL A 312 4.26 16.23 4.86
CA VAL A 312 3.60 15.92 6.13
C VAL A 312 3.98 16.91 7.24
N CYS A 313 5.20 17.46 7.17
CA CYS A 313 5.68 18.49 8.07
C CYS A 313 5.81 19.85 7.39
N HIS A 314 6.37 19.90 6.18
CA HIS A 314 6.74 21.16 5.52
C HIS A 314 5.62 21.80 4.69
N GLY A 315 4.51 21.08 4.46
CA GLY A 315 3.39 21.54 3.64
C GLY A 315 3.66 21.43 2.14
N GLU A 316 2.61 21.29 1.34
CA GLU A 316 2.71 21.28 -0.13
C GLU A 316 3.21 22.63 -0.67
N LEU A 317 2.85 23.72 0.00
CA LEU A 317 3.26 25.08 -0.38
C LEU A 317 4.67 25.44 0.14
N GLY A 318 5.30 24.55 0.91
CA GLY A 318 6.57 24.83 1.58
C GLY A 318 6.47 25.90 2.68
N ASP A 319 5.27 26.17 3.19
CA ASP A 319 4.98 27.19 4.19
C ASP A 319 5.24 26.73 5.64
N GLY A 320 5.63 25.46 5.81
CA GLY A 320 5.86 24.86 7.12
C GLY A 320 4.57 24.48 7.86
N GLN A 321 3.44 24.41 7.16
CA GLN A 321 2.12 24.10 7.75
C GLN A 321 1.59 22.73 7.30
N GLY A 322 2.48 21.73 7.19
CA GLY A 322 2.04 20.36 6.95
C GLY A 322 1.10 19.84 8.05
N PRO A 323 0.33 18.77 7.79
CA PRO A 323 -0.66 18.24 8.75
C PRO A 323 -0.09 17.88 10.12
N ARG A 324 1.21 17.58 10.22
CA ARG A 324 1.90 17.34 11.51
C ARG A 324 2.54 18.59 12.13
N ALA A 325 2.58 19.72 11.44
CA ALA A 325 3.26 20.92 11.89
C ALA A 325 2.66 21.53 13.17
N THR A 326 1.38 21.29 13.47
CA THR A 326 0.66 21.86 14.63
C THR A 326 1.29 21.50 15.97
N SER A 327 1.80 20.26 16.12
CA SER A 327 2.36 19.74 17.38
C SER A 327 3.89 19.59 17.39
N ILE A 328 4.59 20.11 16.36
CA ILE A 328 6.05 20.02 16.24
C ILE A 328 6.72 21.30 16.74
N PHE A 329 7.70 21.14 17.63
CA PHE A 329 8.57 22.23 18.13
C PHE A 329 10.06 21.85 18.02
N PRO A 330 10.93 22.75 17.50
CA PRO A 330 10.59 23.99 16.79
C PRO A 330 9.79 23.72 15.52
N LYS A 331 8.96 24.68 15.10
CA LYS A 331 8.08 24.54 13.93
C LYS A 331 8.89 24.22 12.66
N PRO A 332 8.33 23.41 11.74
CA PRO A 332 8.91 23.23 10.42
C PRO A 332 9.14 24.58 9.73
N ARG A 333 10.26 24.68 9.00
CA ARG A 333 10.64 25.94 8.37
C ARG A 333 9.66 26.34 7.28
N ASN A 334 9.25 27.61 7.29
CA ASN A 334 8.58 28.27 6.18
C ASN A 334 9.61 28.71 5.12
N PHE A 335 9.65 28.00 3.99
CA PHE A 335 10.55 28.28 2.87
C PHE A 335 10.18 29.53 2.07
N LEU A 336 8.93 29.99 2.20
CA LEU A 336 8.44 31.21 1.54
C LEU A 336 8.88 32.48 2.27
N SER A 337 9.42 32.35 3.49
CA SER A 337 9.91 33.50 4.25
C SER A 337 11.08 34.18 3.55
N ASP A 338 11.11 35.50 3.69
CA ASP A 338 12.16 36.39 3.22
C ASP A 338 13.58 35.93 3.61
N GLY A 339 13.74 35.52 4.87
CA GLY A 339 15.01 34.99 5.37
C GLY A 339 15.38 33.67 4.72
N ALA A 340 14.42 32.77 4.50
CA ALA A 340 14.66 31.51 3.81
C ALA A 340 15.11 31.74 2.36
N ARG A 341 14.42 32.63 1.63
CA ARG A 341 14.75 32.99 0.24
C ARG A 341 16.11 33.67 0.10
N ARG A 342 16.59 34.36 1.13
CA ARG A 342 17.91 35.01 1.15
C ARG A 342 19.05 34.11 1.57
N LEU A 343 18.79 33.05 2.33
CA LEU A 343 19.86 32.28 3.01
C LEU A 343 19.94 30.81 2.58
N LEU A 344 18.86 30.20 2.07
CA LEU A 344 18.82 28.77 1.76
C LEU A 344 19.22 28.47 0.32
N ASN A 345 20.50 28.65 0.00
CA ASN A 345 21.05 28.19 -1.27
C ASN A 345 21.17 26.66 -1.34
N ARG A 346 21.51 26.12 -2.52
CA ARG A 346 21.64 24.68 -2.78
C ARG A 346 22.55 23.95 -1.77
N PRO A 347 23.80 24.39 -1.48
CA PRO A 347 24.62 23.77 -0.45
C PRO A 347 23.99 23.74 0.95
N VAL A 348 23.31 24.83 1.35
CA VAL A 348 22.66 24.91 2.67
C VAL A 348 21.49 23.93 2.77
N LEU A 349 20.65 23.88 1.75
CA LEU A 349 19.53 22.93 1.67
C LEU A 349 20.04 21.48 1.70
N PHE A 350 21.06 21.19 0.89
CA PHE A 350 21.68 19.87 0.85
C PHE A 350 22.20 19.44 2.23
N ARG A 351 22.94 20.32 2.92
CA ARG A 351 23.47 20.05 4.26
C ARG A 351 22.36 19.83 5.27
N ALA A 352 21.33 20.67 5.25
CA ALA A 352 20.19 20.58 6.16
C ALA A 352 19.41 19.26 5.98
N ILE A 353 19.21 18.80 4.74
CA ILE A 353 18.54 17.52 4.47
C ILE A 353 19.45 16.35 4.86
N SER A 354 20.73 16.42 4.52
CA SER A 354 21.71 15.36 4.80
C SER A 354 21.86 15.09 6.29
N HIS A 355 22.04 16.14 7.10
CA HIS A 355 22.33 16.01 8.53
C HIS A 355 21.10 16.20 9.42
N GLY A 356 19.95 16.56 8.84
CA GLY A 356 18.78 16.96 9.60
C GLY A 356 19.02 18.28 10.33
N LYS A 357 18.13 18.61 11.25
CA LYS A 357 18.25 19.81 12.08
C LYS A 357 18.34 19.42 13.55
N PRO A 358 19.50 19.60 14.21
CA PRO A 358 19.65 19.34 15.64
C PRO A 358 18.60 20.04 16.49
N ALA A 359 18.19 19.40 17.58
CA ALA A 359 17.11 19.85 18.47
C ALA A 359 15.77 20.09 17.76
N SER A 360 15.50 19.35 16.68
CA SER A 360 14.19 19.31 16.02
C SER A 360 13.84 17.88 15.61
N VAL A 361 12.60 17.70 15.15
CA VAL A 361 12.12 16.41 14.62
C VAL A 361 12.59 16.11 13.20
N MET A 362 13.35 17.00 12.54
CA MET A 362 13.85 16.80 11.18
C MET A 362 15.06 15.84 11.20
N PRO A 363 14.92 14.60 10.68
CA PRO A 363 15.96 13.59 10.78
C PRO A 363 17.09 13.81 9.77
N ALA A 364 18.21 13.12 9.98
CA ALA A 364 19.32 13.06 9.03
C ALA A 364 19.02 12.07 7.89
N TRP A 365 18.71 12.58 6.70
CA TRP A 365 18.32 11.73 5.56
C TRP A 365 19.50 11.03 4.89
N SER A 366 20.74 11.43 5.18
CA SER A 366 21.96 10.71 4.75
C SER A 366 22.04 9.26 5.25
N LYS A 367 21.21 8.88 6.22
CA LYS A 367 21.12 7.49 6.70
C LYS A 367 20.34 6.58 5.76
N VAL A 368 19.52 7.14 4.87
CA VAL A 368 18.60 6.37 4.00
C VAL A 368 18.57 6.85 2.55
N LEU A 369 19.19 7.98 2.23
CA LEU A 369 19.33 8.53 0.88
C LEU A 369 20.79 8.65 0.47
N SER A 370 21.05 8.41 -0.81
CA SER A 370 22.34 8.73 -1.43
C SER A 370 22.54 10.25 -1.52
N PRO A 371 23.80 10.73 -1.63
CA PRO A 371 24.09 12.14 -1.87
C PRO A 371 23.33 12.70 -3.08
N GLN A 372 23.23 11.93 -4.17
CA GLN A 372 22.51 12.36 -5.37
C GLN A 372 21.00 12.51 -5.13
N GLN A 373 20.38 11.61 -4.36
CA GLN A 373 18.97 11.73 -4.00
C GLN A 373 18.71 12.95 -3.11
N ILE A 374 19.62 13.27 -2.19
CA ILE A 374 19.54 14.49 -1.37
C ILE A 374 19.67 15.74 -2.24
N ALA A 375 20.58 15.75 -3.22
CA ALA A 375 20.73 16.85 -4.17
C ALA A 375 19.45 17.08 -4.98
N ASN A 376 18.76 16.02 -5.41
CA ASN A 376 17.48 16.12 -6.11
C ASN A 376 16.42 16.81 -5.23
N VAL A 377 16.23 16.36 -3.98
CA VAL A 377 15.26 16.98 -3.05
C VAL A 377 15.60 18.43 -2.76
N ALA A 378 16.89 18.72 -2.52
CA ALA A 378 17.37 20.08 -2.31
C ALA A 378 17.11 20.97 -3.53
N GLU A 379 17.29 20.44 -4.74
CA GLU A 379 17.03 21.15 -5.99
C GLU A 379 15.55 21.49 -6.16
N PHE A 380 14.68 20.53 -5.85
CA PHE A 380 13.25 20.78 -5.85
C PHE A 380 12.87 21.91 -4.90
N VAL A 381 13.31 21.85 -3.64
CA VAL A 381 13.00 22.90 -2.65
C VAL A 381 13.56 24.25 -3.11
N PHE A 382 14.78 24.26 -3.64
CA PHE A 382 15.43 25.47 -4.14
C PHE A 382 14.63 26.09 -5.29
N GLN A 383 14.37 25.35 -6.35
CA GLN A 383 13.67 25.87 -7.53
C GLN A 383 12.19 26.12 -7.29
N GLN A 384 11.53 25.39 -6.39
CA GLN A 384 10.09 25.56 -6.16
C GLN A 384 9.78 26.71 -5.19
N TYR A 385 10.51 26.81 -4.08
CA TYR A 385 10.13 27.69 -2.97
C TYR A 385 11.10 28.86 -2.74
N ILE A 386 12.40 28.64 -3.02
CA ILE A 386 13.46 29.64 -2.77
C ILE A 386 13.69 30.56 -3.97
N GLN A 387 13.78 30.00 -5.18
CA GLN A 387 14.00 30.70 -6.46
C GLN A 387 13.04 30.19 -7.55
N PRO A 388 11.70 30.29 -7.36
CA PRO A 388 10.74 29.98 -8.42
C PRO A 388 10.99 30.79 -9.69
N PRO A 389 10.76 30.22 -10.89
CA PRO A 389 10.97 30.90 -12.17
C PRO A 389 10.35 32.29 -12.26
N GLN A 390 9.14 32.48 -11.69
CA GLN A 390 8.48 33.80 -11.70
C GLN A 390 9.27 34.89 -10.94
N LEU A 391 10.07 34.53 -9.93
CA LEU A 391 10.94 35.49 -9.22
C LEU A 391 12.21 35.83 -10.02
N LEU A 392 12.71 34.90 -10.85
CA LEU A 392 13.86 35.14 -11.72
C LEU A 392 13.52 36.13 -12.83
N ASP A 393 12.30 36.04 -13.38
CA ASP A 393 11.80 36.96 -14.40
C ASP A 393 11.60 38.38 -13.85
N GLN A 394 11.09 38.51 -12.61
CA GLN A 394 10.93 39.79 -11.92
C GLN A 394 12.26 40.45 -11.57
N ALA A 395 13.27 39.67 -11.15
CA ALA A 395 14.61 40.16 -10.89
C ALA A 395 15.32 40.66 -12.17
N SER A 396 15.07 39.99 -13.30
CA SER A 396 15.59 40.36 -14.62
C SER A 396 14.88 41.59 -15.22
N GLY A 397 13.62 41.84 -14.84
CA GLY A 397 12.87 43.03 -15.24
C GLY A 397 13.25 44.33 -14.50
N MET A 398 13.80 44.23 -13.28
CA MET A 398 14.25 45.41 -12.51
C MET A 398 15.58 45.99 -12.99
N THR A 399 16.42 45.22 -13.67
CA THR A 399 17.72 45.69 -14.18
C THR A 399 17.64 46.50 -15.48
N GLN A 400 16.48 46.55 -16.16
CA GLN A 400 16.30 47.31 -17.42
C GLN A 400 15.75 48.74 -17.26
N LYS A 401 15.35 49.20 -16.07
CA LYS A 401 14.96 50.61 -15.86
C LYS A 401 16.13 51.45 -15.36
N LYS A 402 17.11 51.74 -16.24
CA LYS A 402 18.06 52.84 -16.06
C LYS A 402 17.78 53.96 -17.07
N LYS A 403 17.23 55.05 -16.53
CA LYS A 403 17.23 56.47 -16.99
C LYS A 403 17.35 56.72 -18.50
N ALA A 404 16.24 57.10 -19.11
CA ALA A 404 16.28 58.05 -20.23
C ALA A 404 16.76 59.42 -19.68
N PRO A 405 17.74 60.08 -20.33
CA PRO A 405 18.08 61.44 -19.96
C PRO A 405 16.97 62.38 -20.42
N LEU A 406 16.56 63.28 -19.53
CA LEU A 406 15.86 64.51 -19.90
C LEU A 406 16.82 65.35 -20.73
N ASN A 407 16.44 65.61 -21.99
CA ASN A 407 16.62 66.88 -22.68
C ASN A 407 15.72 66.91 -23.91
#